data_AF-A0A7V9L200-F1
#
_entry.id   AF-A0A7V9L200-F1
#
_cell.length_a   1.000
_cell.length_b   1.000
_cell.length_c   1.000
_cell.angle_alpha   90.00
_cell.angle_beta   90.00
_cell.angle_gamma   90.00
#
_symmetry.space_group_name_H-M   'P 1'
#
loop_
_entity.id
_entity.type
_entity.pdbx_description
1 polymer ?
#
loop_
_entity_poly.entity_id
_entity_poly.type
_entity_poly.pdbx_seq_one_letter_code
_entity_poly.pdbx_strand_id
1 'polypeptide(L)' 'MGETLYSSTYHPDPKSALDVLAFVLTPVAAFSTDPDEIEAVTEILGAAKAEAIERWQLLRDESRQQ' A
#
# COMPACT_ATOMS: atom_id res chain seq x y z
N MET A 1 -25.80 -2.45 -8.81
CA MET A 1 -24.66 -1.71 -9.39
C MET A 1 -23.97 -1.02 -8.23
N GLY A 2 -22.82 -1.54 -7.80
CA GLY A 2 -22.08 -0.98 -6.68
C GLY A 2 -21.33 0.26 -7.15
N GLU A 3 -21.77 1.41 -6.67
CA GLU A 3 -21.08 2.68 -6.91
C GLU A 3 -19.70 2.58 -6.28
N THR A 4 -18.64 2.65 -7.10
CA THR A 4 -17.28 2.78 -6.61
C THR A 4 -17.16 4.15 -5.95
N LEU A 5 -17.34 4.18 -4.62
CA LEU A 5 -17.07 5.34 -3.78
C LEU A 5 -15.57 5.67 -3.86
N TYR A 6 -15.19 6.45 -4.86
CA TYR A 6 -13.90 7.13 -4.90
C TYR A 6 -13.92 8.21 -3.83
N SER A 7 -13.49 7.86 -2.62
CA SER A 7 -13.26 8.82 -1.55
C SER A 7 -12.06 9.69 -1.94
N SER A 8 -12.33 10.88 -2.46
CA SER A 8 -11.31 11.90 -2.76
C SER A 8 -10.67 12.51 -1.51
N THR A 9 -11.09 12.10 -0.32
CA THR A 9 -10.60 12.62 0.97
C THR A 9 -9.65 11.67 1.69
N TYR A 10 -9.58 10.40 1.28
CA TYR A 10 -8.65 9.45 1.89
C TYR A 10 -7.24 9.64 1.35
N HIS A 11 -6.34 10.12 2.21
CA HIS A 11 -4.92 10.26 1.93
C HIS A 11 -4.18 9.30 2.87
N PRO A 12 -3.57 8.21 2.36
CA PRO A 12 -2.86 7.27 3.22
C PRO A 12 -1.68 7.96 3.90
N ASP A 13 -1.57 7.80 5.22
CA ASP A 13 -0.46 8.33 6.03
C ASP A 13 0.65 7.27 6.18
N PRO A 14 1.87 7.50 5.65
CA PRO A 14 2.99 6.57 5.79
C PRO A 14 3.49 6.38 7.23
N LYS A 15 3.07 7.23 8.19
CA LYS A 15 3.33 7.05 9.62
C LYS A 15 2.28 6.18 10.31
N SER A 16 1.07 6.07 9.73
CA SER A 16 -0.01 5.23 10.24
C SER A 16 0.29 3.76 9.96
N ALA A 17 0.44 2.96 11.03
CA ALA A 17 0.62 1.52 10.89
C ALA A 17 -0.58 0.84 10.22
N LEU A 18 -1.79 1.39 10.40
CA LEU A 18 -3.01 0.85 9.78
C LEU A 18 -3.02 1.11 8.28
N ASP A 19 -2.61 2.29 7.83
CA ASP A 19 -2.65 2.67 6.42
C ASP A 19 -1.58 1.89 5.63
N VAL A 20 -0.39 1.73 6.23
CA VAL A 20 0.68 0.90 5.65
C VAL A 20 0.26 -0.56 5.59
N LEU A 21 -0.35 -1.10 6.65
CA LEU A 21 -0.88 -2.47 6.64
C LEU A 21 -1.98 -2.66 5.59
N ALA A 22 -2.88 -1.69 5.46
CA ALA A 22 -3.94 -1.72 4.45
C ALA A 22 -3.35 -1.82 3.05
N PHE A 23 -2.33 -1.01 2.72
CA PHE A 23 -1.63 -1.08 1.43
C PHE A 23 -0.91 -2.44 1.24
N VAL A 24 -0.18 -2.91 2.25
CA VAL A 24 0.58 -4.18 2.18
C VAL A 24 -0.34 -5.37 1.94
N LEU A 25 -1.51 -5.40 2.56
CA LEU A 25 -2.48 -6.48 2.41
C LEU A 25 -3.35 -6.35 1.16
N THR A 26 -3.27 -5.24 0.42
CA THR A 26 -4.05 -5.06 -0.81
C THR A 26 -3.73 -6.18 -1.80
N PRO A 27 -4.74 -6.94 -2.28
CA PRO A 27 -4.52 -7.99 -3.26
C PRO A 27 -4.08 -7.40 -4.60
N VAL A 28 -3.24 -8.12 -5.34
CA VAL A 28 -2.79 -7.72 -6.69
C VAL A 28 -3.98 -7.47 -7.63
N ALA A 29 -5.05 -8.26 -7.48
CA ALA A 29 -6.29 -8.14 -8.23
C ALA A 29 -7.00 -6.78 -8.09
N ALA A 30 -6.67 -5.99 -7.06
CA ALA A 30 -7.18 -4.62 -6.92
C ALA A 30 -6.52 -3.64 -7.91
N PHE A 31 -5.37 -3.99 -8.48
CA PHE A 31 -4.61 -3.16 -9.42
C PHE A 31 -4.70 -3.65 -10.87
N SER A 32 -4.73 -4.97 -11.09
CA SER A 32 -5.05 -5.54 -12.39
C SER A 32 -5.72 -6.90 -12.23
N THR A 33 -6.73 -7.16 -13.06
CA THR A 33 -7.37 -8.47 -13.19
C THR A 33 -6.98 -9.18 -14.48
N ASP A 34 -6.13 -8.56 -15.31
CA ASP A 34 -5.66 -9.13 -16.57
C ASP A 34 -4.58 -10.20 -16.29
N PRO A 35 -4.81 -11.47 -16.68
CA PRO A 35 -3.82 -12.55 -16.51
C PRO A 35 -2.44 -12.23 -17.06
N ASP A 36 -2.36 -11.46 -18.16
CA ASP A 36 -1.10 -11.14 -18.82
C ASP A 36 -0.29 -10.05 -18.07
N GLU A 37 -0.96 -9.26 -17.21
CA GLU A 37 -0.31 -8.21 -16.42
C GLU A 37 -0.02 -8.62 -14.98
N ILE A 38 -0.73 -9.64 -14.44
CA ILE A 38 -0.66 -10.03 -13.02
C ILE A 38 0.77 -10.27 -12.54
N GLU A 39 1.62 -10.90 -13.34
CA GLU A 39 3.02 -11.18 -12.95
C GLU A 39 3.82 -9.89 -12.76
N ALA A 40 3.78 -8.99 -13.74
CA ALA A 40 4.47 -7.70 -13.68
C ALA A 40 3.95 -6.83 -12.53
N VAL A 41 2.62 -6.79 -12.33
CA VAL A 41 2.01 -6.05 -11.23
C VAL A 41 2.39 -6.66 -9.88
N THR A 42 2.49 -7.99 -9.79
CA THR A 42 2.94 -8.68 -8.57
C THR A 42 4.37 -8.31 -8.21
N GLU A 43 5.28 -8.27 -9.19
CA GLU A 43 6.68 -7.89 -8.98
C GLU A 43 6.79 -6.44 -8.47
N ILE A 44 6.13 -5.50 -9.17
CA ILE A 44 6.15 -4.08 -8.81
C ILE A 44 5.55 -3.85 -7.41
N LEU A 45 4.39 -4.46 -7.13
CA LEU A 45 3.76 -4.33 -5.82
C LEU A 45 4.57 -5.00 -4.73
N GLY A 46 5.26 -6.12 -5.02
CA GLY A 46 6.14 -6.78 -4.07
C GLY A 46 7.23 -5.84 -3.56
N ALA A 47 7.94 -5.19 -4.48
CA ALA A 47 8.96 -4.20 -4.15
C ALA A 47 8.38 -3.00 -3.38
N ALA A 48 7.26 -2.44 -3.86
CA ALA A 48 6.63 -1.29 -3.23
C ALA A 48 6.14 -1.59 -1.80
N LYS A 49 5.62 -2.80 -1.55
CA LYS A 49 5.17 -3.23 -0.22
C LYS A 49 6.33 -3.39 0.76
N ALA A 50 7.45 -3.95 0.32
CA ALA A 50 8.65 -4.05 1.15
C ALA A 50 9.16 -2.66 1.54
N GLU A 51 9.27 -1.77 0.56
CA GLU A 51 9.70 -0.39 0.79
C GLU A 51 8.76 0.38 1.73
N ALA A 52 7.44 0.19 1.62
CA ALA A 52 6.47 0.82 2.51
C ALA A 52 6.70 0.42 3.98
N ILE A 53 7.03 -0.85 4.24
CA ILE A 53 7.34 -1.34 5.59
C ILE A 53 8.64 -0.73 6.11
N GLU A 54 9.70 -0.70 5.28
CA GLU A 54 10.99 -0.13 5.65
C GLU A 54 10.87 1.36 6.00
N ARG A 55 10.20 2.14 5.14
CA ARG A 55 9.96 3.57 5.37
C ARG A 55 9.14 3.81 6.64
N TRP A 56 8.12 2.99 6.89
CA TRP A 56 7.33 3.09 8.12
C TRP A 56 8.18 2.85 9.38
N GLN A 57 9.08 1.85 9.35
CA GLN A 57 9.98 1.58 10.47
C GLN A 57 10.92 2.76 10.73
N LEU A 58 11.51 3.33 9.67
CA LEU A 58 12.38 4.51 9.77
C LEU A 58 11.65 5.71 10.39
N LEU A 59 10.47 6.06 9.87
CA LEU A 59 9.66 7.18 10.38
C LEU A 59 9.22 6.97 11.84
N ARG A 60 8.94 5.71 12.22
CA ARG A 60 8.58 5.35 13.59
C ARG A 60 9.75 5.50 14.54
N ASP A 61 10.95 5.11 14.11
CA ASP A 61 12.15 5.20 14.94
C ASP A 61 12.60 6.66 15.11
N GLU A 62 12.48 7.50 14.08
CA GLU A 62 12.66 8.97 14.18
C GLU A 62 11.67 9.61 15.17
N SER A 63 10.43 9.13 15.20
CA SER A 63 9.39 9.63 16.11
C SER A 63 9.60 9.21 17.56
N ARG A 64 10.40 8.16 17.81
CA ARG A 64 10.74 7.69 19.18
C ARG A 64 11.97 8.37 19.77
N GLN A 65 12.78 9.02 18.91
CA GLN A 65 14.00 9.72 19.33
C GLN A 65 13.75 11.20 19.67
N GLN A 66 12.53 11.69 19.44
CA GLN A 66 12.03 13.01 19.86
C GLN A 66 11.23 12.90 21.16
#